data_AF-A0A1I7FHD3-F1
#
_entry.id   AF-A0A1I7FHD3-F1
#
_cell.length_a   1.000
_cell.length_b   1.000
_cell.length_c   1.000
_cell.angle_alpha   90.00
_cell.angle_beta   90.00
_cell.angle_gamma   90.00
#
_symmetry.space_group_name_H-M   'P 1'
#
loop_
_entity.id
_entity.type
_entity.pdbx_description
1 polymer ?
#
loop_
_entity_poly.entity_id
_entity_poly.type
_entity_poly.pdbx_seq_one_letter_code
_entity_poly.pdbx_strand_id
1 'polypeptide(L)' 'MITLTRPVFTPQDLQEVLRVRIEEAGSARVAAAALSVSAAYMLDVRHGRRPASRRLLAALGLELAIVPVEPMEGARHVA' A
#
# COMPACT_ATOMS: atom_id res chain seq x y z
N MET A 1 -1.42 20.25 23.35
CA MET A 1 -1.99 19.77 22.07
C MET A 1 -0.96 18.87 21.41
N ILE A 2 -1.27 17.60 21.21
CA ILE A 2 -0.42 16.65 20.47
C ILE A 2 -0.97 16.57 19.05
N THR A 3 -0.21 17.01 18.06
CA THR A 3 -0.56 16.84 16.66
C THR A 3 -0.35 15.36 16.31
N LEU A 4 -1.44 14.61 16.17
CA LEU A 4 -1.39 13.23 15.69
C LEU A 4 -1.12 13.24 14.19
N THR A 5 0.15 13.24 13.81
CA THR A 5 0.54 13.04 12.41
C THR A 5 0.13 11.63 12.01
N ARG A 6 -0.87 11.50 11.13
CA ARG A 6 -1.22 10.20 10.56
C ARG A 6 -0.04 9.73 9.70
N PRO A 7 0.50 8.51 9.93
CA PRO A 7 1.59 8.00 9.11
C PRO A 7 1.11 7.87 7.66
N VAL A 8 1.91 8.42 6.73
CA VAL A 8 1.66 8.27 5.29
C VAL A 8 2.29 6.96 4.85
N PHE A 9 1.48 6.10 4.24
CA PHE A 9 1.95 4.85 3.64
C PHE A 9 2.20 5.04 2.15
N THR A 10 3.40 4.71 1.71
CA THR A 10 3.77 4.68 0.29
C THR A 10 3.35 3.34 -0.34
N PRO A 11 3.29 3.25 -1.69
CA PRO A 11 3.10 1.98 -2.37
C PRO A 11 4.13 0.92 -1.97
N GLN A 12 5.37 1.30 -1.71
CA GLN A 12 6.45 0.42 -1.28
C GLN A 12 6.17 -0.16 0.11
N ASP A 13 5.68 0.66 1.05
CA ASP A 13 5.28 0.20 2.38
C ASP A 13 4.14 -0.82 2.28
N LEU A 14 3.18 -0.60 1.38
CA LEU A 14 2.10 -1.55 1.14
C LEU A 14 2.61 -2.88 0.59
N GLN A 15 3.57 -2.86 -0.36
CA GLN A 15 4.18 -4.08 -0.89
C GLN A 15 4.89 -4.87 0.21
N GLU A 16 5.55 -4.17 1.13
CA GLU A 16 6.25 -4.78 2.27
C GLU A 16 5.26 -5.39 3.26
N VAL A 17 4.17 -4.69 3.59
CA VAL A 17 3.09 -5.24 4.44
C VAL A 17 2.51 -6.52 3.82
N LEU A 18 2.30 -6.56 2.51
CA LEU A 18 1.83 -7.75 1.82
C LEU A 18 2.87 -8.88 1.84
N ARG A 19 4.17 -8.57 1.71
CA ARG A 19 5.25 -9.55 1.84
C ARG A 19 5.23 -10.21 3.21
N VAL A 20 5.23 -9.42 4.28
CA VAL A 20 5.22 -9.92 5.67
C VAL A 20 4.00 -10.79 5.93
N ARG A 21 2.80 -10.35 5.53
CA ARG A 21 1.56 -11.14 5.65
C ARG A 21 1.64 -12.50 4.95
N ILE A 22 2.26 -12.56 3.77
CA ILE A 22 2.43 -13.81 3.02
C ILE A 22 3.40 -14.75 3.73
N GLU A 23 4.49 -14.21 4.26
CA GLU A 23 5.50 -14.97 5.01
C GLU A 23 4.91 -15.51 6.32
N GLU A 24 4.18 -14.69 7.09
CA GLU A 24 3.50 -15.10 8.32
C GLU A 24 2.43 -16.17 8.08
N ALA A 25 1.68 -16.06 6.98
CA ALA A 25 0.68 -17.04 6.61
C ALA A 25 1.27 -18.32 5.98
N GLY A 26 2.56 -18.32 5.65
CA GLY A 26 3.26 -19.39 4.93
C GLY A 26 2.88 -19.54 3.45
N SER A 27 1.83 -18.85 2.97
CA SER A 27 1.47 -18.83 1.55
C SER A 27 0.60 -17.63 1.17
N ALA A 28 0.75 -17.18 -0.08
CA ALA A 28 -0.09 -16.11 -0.63
C ALA A 28 -1.57 -16.49 -0.73
N ARG A 29 -1.88 -17.79 -0.91
CA ARG A 29 -3.26 -18.26 -0.96
C ARG A 29 -3.96 -18.10 0.39
N VAL A 30 -3.29 -18.48 1.48
CA VAL A 30 -3.84 -18.35 2.84
C VAL A 30 -3.97 -16.88 3.23
N ALA A 31 -2.93 -16.07 2.99
CA ALA A 31 -2.99 -14.62 3.25
C ALA A 31 -4.13 -13.93 2.48
N ALA A 32 -4.29 -14.25 1.19
CA ALA A 32 -5.35 -13.68 0.35
C ALA A 32 -6.75 -14.09 0.79
N ALA A 33 -6.93 -15.35 1.22
CA ALA A 33 -8.20 -15.82 1.76
C ALA A 33 -8.62 -15.05 3.02
N ALA A 34 -7.67 -14.79 3.93
CA ALA A 34 -7.92 -14.00 5.14
C ALA A 34 -8.38 -12.56 4.83
N LEU A 35 -7.95 -11.99 3.69
CA LEU A 35 -8.33 -10.66 3.22
C LEU A 35 -9.49 -10.68 2.21
N SER A 36 -10.09 -11.85 1.96
CA SER A 36 -11.17 -12.02 0.97
C SER A 36 -10.83 -11.48 -0.43
N VAL A 37 -9.60 -11.73 -0.89
CA VAL A 37 -9.12 -11.40 -2.24
C VAL A 37 -8.50 -12.64 -2.90
N SER A 38 -8.27 -12.58 -4.22
CA SER A 38 -7.57 -13.67 -4.90
C SER A 38 -6.04 -13.58 -4.68
N ALA A 39 -5.38 -14.73 -4.64
CA ALA A 39 -3.92 -14.79 -4.50
C ALA A 39 -3.19 -14.13 -5.68
N ALA A 40 -3.72 -14.29 -6.90
CA ALA A 40 -3.17 -13.63 -8.09
C ALA A 40 -3.24 -12.11 -7.96
N TYR A 41 -4.39 -11.58 -7.52
CA TYR A 41 -4.54 -10.15 -7.28
C TYR A 41 -3.59 -9.64 -6.19
N MET A 42 -3.49 -10.35 -5.07
CA MET A 42 -2.55 -10.00 -4.00
C MET A 42 -1.09 -9.95 -4.50
N LEU A 43 -0.66 -10.94 -5.29
CA LEU A 43 0.67 -10.97 -5.86
C LEU A 43 0.89 -9.84 -6.87
N ASP A 44 -0.10 -9.52 -7.69
CA ASP A 44 -0.01 -8.39 -8.62
C ASP A 44 0.15 -7.06 -7.90
N VAL A 45 -0.58 -6.85 -6.79
CA VAL A 45 -0.44 -5.65 -5.96
C VAL A 45 0.93 -5.62 -5.28
N ARG A 46 1.38 -6.73 -4.70
CA ARG A 46 2.73 -6.85 -4.09
C ARG A 46 3.84 -6.54 -5.08
N HIS A 47 3.70 -6.94 -6.34
CA HIS A 47 4.71 -6.67 -7.37
C HIS A 47 4.53 -5.30 -8.05
N GLY A 48 3.60 -4.47 -7.61
CA GLY A 48 3.32 -3.17 -8.21
C GLY A 48 2.73 -3.24 -9.62
N ARG A 49 2.29 -4.43 -10.07
CA ARG A 49 1.69 -4.64 -11.40
C ARG A 49 0.24 -4.17 -11.45
N ARG A 50 -0.42 -4.08 -10.29
CA ARG A 50 -1.79 -3.56 -10.15
C ARG A 50 -1.91 -2.64 -8.94
N PRO A 51 -2.75 -1.60 -9.02
CA PRO A 51 -3.05 -0.76 -7.86
C PRO A 51 -3.90 -1.52 -6.83
N ALA A 52 -3.69 -1.17 -5.56
CA ALA A 52 -4.51 -1.69 -4.47
C ALA A 52 -5.91 -1.06 -4.50
N SER A 53 -6.92 -1.91 -4.36
CA SER A 53 -8.31 -1.50 -4.31
C SER A 53 -8.65 -0.99 -2.92
N ARG A 54 -9.67 -0.14 -2.83
CA ARG A 54 -10.20 0.35 -1.55
C ARG A 54 -10.58 -0.79 -0.60
N ARG A 55 -11.09 -1.91 -1.13
CA ARG A 55 -11.44 -3.10 -0.34
C ARG A 55 -10.22 -3.75 0.30
N LEU A 56 -9.13 -3.92 -0.46
CA LEU A 56 -7.89 -4.48 0.08
C LEU A 56 -7.28 -3.57 1.14
N LEU A 57 -7.25 -2.26 0.89
CA LEU A 57 -6.75 -1.28 1.84
C LEU A 57 -7.58 -1.29 3.13
N ALA A 58 -8.91 -1.27 3.04
CA ALA A 58 -9.78 -1.35 4.20
C ALA A 58 -9.58 -2.64 5.01
N ALA A 59 -9.36 -3.78 4.34
CA ALA A 59 -9.06 -5.05 5.02
C ALA A 59 -7.71 -5.06 5.74
N LEU A 60 -6.80 -4.15 5.37
CA LEU A 60 -5.54 -3.89 6.06
C LEU A 60 -5.63 -2.75 7.10
N GLY A 61 -6.81 -2.17 7.31
CA GLY A 61 -7.00 -1.00 8.17
C GLY A 61 -6.45 0.30 7.58
N LEU A 62 -6.24 0.34 6.27
CA LEU A 62 -5.71 1.49 5.53
C LEU A 62 -6.82 2.20 4.76
N GLU A 63 -6.62 3.50 4.54
CA GLU A 63 -7.50 4.33 3.72
C GLU A 63 -6.67 5.11 2.69
N LEU A 64 -7.25 5.36 1.51
CA LEU A 64 -6.64 6.22 0.50
C LEU A 64 -6.74 7.68 0.95
N ALA A 65 -5.60 8.35 1.08
CA ALA A 65 -5.53 9.78 1.27
C ALA A 65 -4.96 10.43 0.00
N ILE A 66 -5.66 11.45 -0.52
CA ILE A 66 -5.10 12.33 -1.55
C ILE A 66 -4.30 13.39 -0.80
N VAL A 67 -2.98 13.34 -0.94
CA VAL A 67 -2.09 14.36 -0.39
C VAL A 67 -1.71 15.34 -1.49
N PRO A 68 -1.79 16.66 -1.26
CA PRO A 68 -1.22 17.62 -2.19
C PRO A 68 0.29 17.40 -2.23
N VAL A 69 0.83 17.16 -3.43
CA VAL A 69 2.26 17.20 -3.65
C VAL A 69 2.66 18.67 -3.68
N GLU A 70 3.26 19.17 -2.59
CA GLU A 70 3.99 20.43 -2.67
C GLU A 70 5.01 20.27 -3.80
N PRO A 71 5.00 21.14 -4.83
CA PRO A 71 5.99 21.06 -5.88
C PRO A 71 7.36 21.16 -5.22
N MET A 72 8.23 20.19 -5.47
CA MET A 72 9.59 20.22 -4.94
C MET A 72 10.25 21.54 -5.39
N GLU A 73 10.44 22.46 -4.46
CA GLU A 73 11.12 23.73 -4.67
C GLU A 73 12.59 23.42 -5.01
N GLY A 74 12.88 23.24 -6.30
CA GLY A 74 14.20 22.75 -6.72
C GLY A 74 14.33 22.29 -8.16
N ALA A 75 13.23 22.03 -8.88
CA ALA A 75 13.27 21.83 -10.33
C ALA A 75 13.50 23.17 -11.05
N ARG A 76 14.69 23.76 -10.89
CA ARG A 76 15.13 24.89 -11.71
C ARG A 76 15.12 24.44 -13.16
N HIS A 77 14.15 24.98 -13.89
CA HIS A 77 14.09 25.00 -15.34
C HIS A 77 15.33 25.76 -15.83
N VAL A 78 16.36 25.02 -16.24
CA VAL A 78 17.44 25.55 -17.08
C VAL A 78 16.92 25.51 -18.51
N ALA A 79 16.39 26.67 -18.93
CA ALA A 79 16.27 27.03 -20.33
C ALA A 79 17.55 27.74 -20.77
#